data_AF-A0A2T6N789-F1
#
_entry.id   AF-A0A2T6N789-F1
#
_cell.length_a   1.000
_cell.length_b   1.000
_cell.length_c   1.000
_cell.angle_alpha   90.00
_cell.angle_beta   90.00
_cell.angle_gamma   90.00
#
_symmetry.space_group_name_H-M   'P 1'
#
loop_
_entity.id
_entity.type
_entity.pdbx_description
1 polymer ?
#
loop_
_entity_poly.entity_id
_entity_poly.type
_entity_poly.pdbx_seq_one_letter_code
_entity_poly.pdbx_strand_id
1 'polypeptide(L)'
;MLFPVLDLNYIGQRFDAIAPAVVSAGKQAGVEDPDHSPSALQQAMHRLMELLEILSGQVDSTRENPHPSLNELSELGDYGIQLLVDFSTAAAGLKMPQESEEMEDLTLPMALWLVRHKGELRTLEPVINSLARLANKFREPSQLRQLYELSMELIKALEPTMQQERVRLEKAQPWSILLMNQAIIATRSYQPELIEEAYQTLCRLLPDQAPNFFREGMEQMDALNYPQQVREVVEKYYNLWGQPRTLH
;
A
#
# COMPACT_ATOMS: atom_id res chain seq x y z
N MET A 1 -1.16 -3.42 -18.42
CA MET A 1 -1.12 -3.65 -16.97
C MET A 1 -0.05 -2.74 -16.39
N LEU A 2 -0.37 -2.03 -15.31
CA LEU A 2 0.54 -1.15 -14.57
C LEU A 2 1.69 -1.92 -13.90
N PHE A 3 1.39 -3.15 -13.49
CA PHE A 3 2.35 -4.07 -12.90
C PHE A 3 2.32 -5.36 -13.71
N PRO A 4 3.38 -5.72 -14.47
CA PRO A 4 3.53 -7.11 -14.89
C PRO A 4 3.64 -7.94 -13.60
N VAL A 5 2.92 -9.06 -13.54
CA VAL A 5 2.86 -10.03 -12.43
C VAL A 5 3.64 -9.60 -11.17
N LEU A 6 2.94 -9.17 -10.12
CA LEU A 6 3.57 -8.77 -8.85
C LEU A 6 4.09 -10.00 -8.11
N ASP A 7 5.26 -10.45 -8.55
CA ASP A 7 6.06 -11.53 -7.97
C ASP A 7 7.42 -11.01 -7.48
N LEU A 8 8.17 -11.88 -6.79
CA LEU A 8 9.51 -11.55 -6.30
C LEU A 8 10.46 -11.18 -7.45
N ASN A 9 10.31 -11.76 -8.62
CA ASN A 9 11.19 -11.46 -9.75
C ASN A 9 10.99 -10.01 -10.23
N TYR A 10 9.75 -9.54 -10.34
CA TYR A 10 9.46 -8.14 -10.62
C TYR A 10 10.05 -7.20 -9.57
N ILE A 11 9.86 -7.52 -8.28
CA ILE A 11 10.40 -6.71 -7.17
C ILE A 11 11.93 -6.65 -7.24
N GLY A 12 12.59 -7.80 -7.42
CA GLY A 12 14.03 -7.92 -7.52
C GLY A 12 14.60 -7.17 -8.72
N GLN A 13 14.00 -7.31 -9.90
CA GLN A 13 14.43 -6.59 -11.11
C GLN A 13 14.33 -5.06 -10.93
N ARG A 14 13.25 -4.57 -10.30
CA ARG A 14 13.11 -3.14 -10.04
C ARG A 14 14.08 -2.65 -8.99
N PHE A 15 14.29 -3.43 -7.93
CA PHE A 15 15.30 -3.13 -6.92
C PHE A 15 16.70 -3.03 -7.54
N ASP A 16 17.09 -3.99 -8.37
CA ASP A 16 18.39 -4.05 -9.04
C ASP A 16 18.58 -2.95 -10.10
N ALA A 17 17.49 -2.39 -10.63
CA ALA A 17 17.56 -1.23 -11.51
C ALA A 17 17.90 0.07 -10.75
N ILE A 18 17.56 0.17 -9.46
CA ILE A 18 17.69 1.39 -8.65
C ILE A 18 18.92 1.32 -7.73
N ALA A 19 19.10 0.20 -7.03
CA ALA A 19 20.09 0.04 -5.97
C ALA A 19 21.54 0.36 -6.37
N PRO A 20 22.04 0.00 -7.57
CA PRO A 20 23.43 0.28 -7.95
C PRO A 20 23.79 1.77 -7.95
N ALA A 21 22.85 2.64 -8.32
CA ALA A 21 23.07 4.09 -8.34
C ALA A 21 23.27 4.63 -6.91
N VAL A 22 22.39 4.24 -5.99
CA VAL A 22 22.45 4.64 -4.58
C VAL A 22 23.69 4.06 -3.88
N VAL A 23 24.06 2.81 -4.20
CA VAL A 23 25.28 2.18 -3.69
C VAL A 23 26.53 2.92 -4.15
N SER A 24 26.60 3.31 -5.42
CA SER A 24 27.71 4.09 -5.96
C SER A 24 27.82 5.45 -5.26
N ALA A 25 26.70 6.15 -5.12
CA ALA A 25 26.64 7.44 -4.42
C ALA A 25 27.05 7.32 -2.94
N GLY A 26 26.58 6.29 -2.23
CA GLY A 26 26.96 6.03 -0.85
C GLY A 26 28.45 5.79 -0.65
N LYS A 27 29.08 5.04 -1.58
CA LYS A 27 30.54 4.83 -1.59
C LYS A 27 31.30 6.13 -1.84
N GLN A 28 30.85 6.95 -2.78
CA GLN A 28 31.47 8.25 -3.08
C GLN A 28 31.35 9.24 -1.90
N ALA A 29 30.23 9.18 -1.18
CA ALA A 29 29.99 9.99 0.01
C ALA A 29 30.72 9.47 1.26
N GLY A 30 31.38 8.31 1.20
CA GLY A 30 32.09 7.71 2.34
C GLY A 30 31.16 7.22 3.44
N VAL A 31 29.97 6.72 3.10
CA VAL A 31 29.05 6.13 4.08
C VAL A 31 29.58 4.76 4.52
N GLU A 32 30.03 4.66 5.77
CA GLU A 32 30.70 3.46 6.33
C GLU A 32 29.83 2.68 7.34
N ASP A 33 28.53 2.98 7.42
CA ASP A 33 27.64 2.25 8.34
C ASP A 33 27.57 0.75 7.96
N PRO A 34 28.03 -0.17 8.84
CA PRO A 34 28.09 -1.59 8.51
C PRO A 34 26.70 -2.23 8.34
N ASP A 35 25.67 -1.66 8.97
CA ASP A 35 24.32 -2.23 9.03
C ASP A 35 23.33 -1.45 8.15
N HIS A 36 23.54 -0.14 7.98
CA HIS A 36 22.61 0.74 7.24
C HIS A 36 23.23 1.43 6.01
N SER A 37 24.47 1.13 5.62
CA SER A 37 24.98 1.63 4.34
C SER A 37 24.19 1.05 3.17
N PRO A 38 24.08 1.77 2.03
CA PRO A 38 23.42 1.25 0.84
C PRO A 38 23.94 -0.13 0.38
N SER A 39 25.25 -0.39 0.60
CA SER A 39 25.85 -1.68 0.25
C SER A 39 25.39 -2.80 1.18
N ALA A 40 25.26 -2.53 2.48
CA ALA A 40 24.75 -3.49 3.45
C ALA A 40 23.26 -3.80 3.21
N LEU A 41 22.45 -2.76 2.98
CA LEU A 41 21.03 -2.89 2.67
C LEU A 41 20.80 -3.67 1.37
N GLN A 42 21.62 -3.43 0.32
CA GLN A 42 21.56 -4.21 -0.92
C GLN A 42 21.80 -5.70 -0.66
N GLN A 43 22.84 -6.04 0.09
CA GLN A 43 23.15 -7.43 0.41
C GLN A 43 22.05 -8.09 1.26
N ALA A 44 21.49 -7.36 2.22
CA ALA A 44 20.39 -7.84 3.04
C ALA A 44 19.15 -8.14 2.19
N MET A 45 18.81 -7.24 1.25
CA MET A 45 17.69 -7.44 0.32
C MET A 45 17.91 -8.66 -0.56
N HIS A 46 19.09 -8.84 -1.17
CA HIS A 46 19.38 -10.01 -2.00
C HIS A 46 19.23 -11.32 -1.24
N ARG A 47 19.78 -11.41 -0.02
CA ARG A 47 19.62 -12.59 0.83
C ARG A 47 18.16 -12.82 1.21
N LEU A 48 17.42 -11.77 1.51
CA LEU A 48 16.00 -11.87 1.81
C LEU A 48 15.20 -12.44 0.64
N MET A 49 15.44 -11.94 -0.58
CA MET A 49 14.73 -12.42 -1.77
C MET A 49 14.97 -13.91 -2.02
N GLU A 50 16.20 -14.39 -1.83
CA GLU A 50 16.55 -15.81 -1.90
C GLU A 50 15.78 -16.64 -0.84
N LEU A 51 15.70 -16.16 0.41
CA LEU A 51 14.97 -16.83 1.48
C LEU A 51 13.46 -16.89 1.21
N LEU A 52 12.88 -15.78 0.76
CA LEU A 52 11.45 -15.67 0.43
C LEU A 52 11.07 -16.61 -0.73
N GLU A 53 11.91 -16.73 -1.75
CA GLU A 53 11.68 -17.65 -2.88
C GLU A 53 11.64 -19.10 -2.39
N ILE A 54 12.62 -19.52 -1.57
CA ILE A 54 12.66 -20.86 -0.98
C ILE A 54 11.42 -21.15 -0.12
N LEU A 55 11.06 -20.21 0.77
CA LEU A 55 9.93 -20.39 1.68
C LEU A 55 8.60 -20.43 0.95
N SER A 56 8.39 -19.56 -0.06
CA SER A 56 7.16 -19.60 -0.87
C SER A 56 6.98 -20.95 -1.57
N GLY A 57 8.07 -21.54 -2.10
CA GLY A 57 8.03 -22.87 -2.72
C GLY A 57 7.66 -23.98 -1.72
N GLN A 58 8.07 -23.86 -0.45
CA GLN A 58 7.73 -24.82 0.60
C GLN A 58 6.26 -24.70 1.05
N VAL A 59 5.73 -23.48 1.18
CA VAL A 59 4.33 -23.21 1.56
C VAL A 59 3.37 -23.79 0.52
N ASP A 60 3.70 -23.71 -0.76
CA ASP A 60 2.89 -24.29 -1.84
C ASP A 60 2.94 -25.83 -1.85
N SER A 61 4.04 -26.41 -1.38
CA SER A 61 4.32 -27.85 -1.43
C SER A 61 3.80 -28.62 -0.21
N THR A 62 3.73 -27.98 0.97
CA THR A 62 3.46 -28.67 2.25
C THR A 62 2.02 -28.46 2.72
N ARG A 63 1.19 -29.49 2.60
CA ARG A 63 -0.18 -29.53 3.17
C ARG A 63 -0.21 -29.90 4.66
N GLU A 64 0.90 -30.31 5.26
CA GLU A 64 0.89 -30.98 6.57
C GLU A 64 1.28 -30.12 7.78
N ASN A 65 1.98 -28.98 7.62
CA ASN A 65 2.29 -28.06 8.75
C ASN A 65 2.54 -26.59 8.30
N PRO A 66 1.50 -25.85 7.87
CA PRO A 66 1.65 -24.49 7.33
C PRO A 66 1.96 -23.40 8.37
N HIS A 67 1.75 -23.62 9.67
CA HIS A 67 1.83 -22.54 10.68
C HIS A 67 3.22 -21.91 10.92
N PRO A 68 4.31 -22.67 11.09
CA PRO A 68 5.63 -22.06 11.35
C PRO A 68 6.19 -21.34 10.12
N SER A 69 6.02 -21.89 8.92
CA SER A 69 6.49 -21.28 7.67
C SER A 69 5.74 -20.00 7.30
N LEU A 70 4.45 -19.90 7.62
CA LEU A 70 3.68 -18.66 7.41
C LEU A 70 4.08 -17.54 8.37
N ASN A 71 4.42 -17.85 9.63
CA ASN A 71 4.92 -16.82 10.55
C ASN A 71 6.29 -16.30 10.11
N GLU A 72 7.20 -17.20 9.72
CA GLU A 72 8.52 -16.82 9.18
C GLU A 72 8.39 -16.01 7.89
N LEU A 73 7.49 -16.40 6.98
CA LEU A 73 7.17 -15.64 5.78
C LEU A 73 6.68 -14.23 6.10
N SER A 74 5.81 -14.10 7.12
CA SER A 74 5.29 -12.80 7.57
C SER A 74 6.41 -11.91 8.12
N GLU A 75 7.28 -12.47 8.97
CA GLU A 75 8.43 -11.75 9.53
C GLU A 75 9.41 -11.29 8.46
N LEU A 76 9.74 -12.16 7.50
CA LEU A 76 10.62 -11.84 6.39
C LEU A 76 9.99 -10.83 5.42
N GLY A 77 8.68 -10.94 5.16
CA GLY A 77 7.95 -10.00 4.35
C GLY A 77 7.95 -8.58 4.94
N ASP A 78 7.67 -8.44 6.23
CA ASP A 78 7.75 -7.15 6.94
C ASP A 78 9.19 -6.63 6.97
N TYR A 79 10.18 -7.50 7.17
CA TYR A 79 11.59 -7.12 7.08
C TYR A 79 11.96 -6.59 5.69
N GLY A 80 11.40 -7.17 4.62
CA GLY A 80 11.56 -6.67 3.26
C GLY A 80 10.99 -5.27 3.05
N ILE A 81 9.82 -5.00 3.63
CA ILE A 81 9.24 -3.64 3.62
C ILE A 81 10.15 -2.67 4.36
N GLN A 82 10.69 -3.06 5.53
CA GLN A 82 11.60 -2.20 6.28
C GLN A 82 12.90 -1.93 5.52
N LEU A 83 13.50 -2.94 4.87
CA LEU A 83 14.69 -2.76 4.05
C LEU A 83 14.45 -1.77 2.90
N LEU A 84 13.28 -1.80 2.26
CA LEU A 84 12.93 -0.83 1.21
C LEU A 84 12.81 0.60 1.77
N VAL A 85 12.25 0.76 2.96
CA VAL A 85 12.15 2.05 3.66
C VAL A 85 13.53 2.58 4.05
N ASP A 86 14.38 1.73 4.61
CA ASP A 86 15.76 2.09 4.99
C ASP A 86 16.57 2.49 3.76
N PHE A 87 16.41 1.76 2.66
CA PHE A 87 17.08 2.06 1.40
C PHE A 87 16.58 3.37 0.77
N SER A 88 15.26 3.62 0.82
CA SER A 88 14.68 4.91 0.43
C SER A 88 15.24 6.06 1.27
N THR A 89 15.36 5.86 2.58
CA THR A 89 15.93 6.85 3.51
C THR A 89 17.39 7.14 3.20
N ALA A 90 18.18 6.10 2.90
CA ALA A 90 19.56 6.25 2.47
C ALA A 90 19.68 7.05 1.16
N ALA A 91 18.84 6.75 0.17
CA ALA A 91 18.78 7.50 -1.09
C ALA A 91 18.41 8.98 -0.87
N ALA A 92 17.41 9.26 -0.01
CA ALA A 92 17.04 10.62 0.35
C ALA A 92 18.19 11.38 1.02
N GLY A 93 18.91 10.74 1.95
CA GLY A 93 20.09 11.30 2.61
C GLY A 93 21.24 11.64 1.63
N LEU A 94 21.33 10.89 0.53
CA LEU A 94 22.27 11.12 -0.58
C LEU A 94 21.75 12.12 -1.62
N LYS A 95 20.60 12.78 -1.37
CA LYS A 95 19.93 13.73 -2.27
C LYS A 95 19.53 13.09 -3.61
N MET A 96 19.06 11.85 -3.57
CA MET A 96 18.57 11.07 -4.71
C MET A 96 17.04 10.86 -4.56
N PRO A 97 16.22 11.92 -4.73
CA PRO A 97 14.79 11.87 -4.43
C PRO A 97 14.02 10.94 -5.37
N GLN A 98 14.43 10.81 -6.63
CA GLN A 98 13.79 9.90 -7.57
C GLN A 98 13.98 8.44 -7.12
N GLU A 99 15.21 8.06 -6.79
CA GLU A 99 15.56 6.71 -6.34
C GLU A 99 14.94 6.40 -4.98
N SER A 100 14.85 7.38 -4.09
CA SER A 100 14.11 7.27 -2.83
C SER A 100 12.63 6.95 -3.08
N GLU A 101 11.94 7.72 -3.93
CA GLU A 101 10.55 7.46 -4.26
C GLU A 101 10.35 6.10 -4.94
N GLU A 102 11.18 5.78 -5.94
CA GLU A 102 11.07 4.51 -6.67
C GLU A 102 11.32 3.31 -5.76
N MET A 103 12.21 3.43 -4.77
CA MET A 103 12.49 2.39 -3.78
C MET A 103 11.32 2.22 -2.81
N GLU A 104 10.75 3.31 -2.31
CA GLU A 104 9.59 3.26 -1.42
C GLU A 104 8.34 2.77 -2.17
N ASP A 105 8.22 3.06 -3.47
CA ASP A 105 7.13 2.56 -4.32
C ASP A 105 7.15 1.02 -4.47
N LEU A 106 8.27 0.33 -4.13
CA LEU A 106 8.35 -1.14 -4.07
C LEU A 106 7.73 -1.77 -2.81
N THR A 107 7.36 -0.96 -1.81
CA THR A 107 6.68 -1.48 -0.60
C THR A 107 5.28 -2.03 -0.91
N LEU A 108 4.54 -1.40 -1.84
CA LEU A 108 3.25 -1.89 -2.31
C LEU A 108 3.33 -3.28 -2.98
N PRO A 109 4.17 -3.50 -4.01
CA PRO A 109 4.28 -4.82 -4.63
C PRO A 109 4.81 -5.89 -3.66
N MET A 110 5.71 -5.54 -2.73
CA MET A 110 6.15 -6.47 -1.67
C MET A 110 4.98 -6.88 -0.76
N ALA A 111 4.18 -5.92 -0.29
CA ALA A 111 3.01 -6.20 0.53
C ALA A 111 1.97 -7.06 -0.20
N LEU A 112 1.71 -6.77 -1.48
CA LEU A 112 0.81 -7.56 -2.33
C LEU A 112 1.32 -8.98 -2.52
N TRP A 113 2.62 -9.15 -2.76
CA TRP A 113 3.22 -10.47 -2.84
C TRP A 113 3.04 -11.25 -1.53
N LEU A 114 3.30 -10.61 -0.39
CA LEU A 114 3.17 -11.23 0.93
C LEU A 114 1.74 -11.73 1.19
N VAL A 115 0.72 -10.89 0.98
CA VAL A 115 -0.67 -11.28 1.22
C VAL A 115 -1.15 -12.39 0.27
N ARG A 116 -0.65 -12.43 -0.97
CA ARG A 116 -0.93 -13.52 -1.93
C ARG A 116 -0.40 -14.86 -1.48
N HIS A 117 0.71 -14.86 -0.74
CA HIS A 117 1.30 -16.05 -0.13
C HIS A 117 0.79 -16.30 1.29
N LYS A 118 -0.32 -15.65 1.67
CA LYS A 118 -0.99 -15.80 2.98
C LYS A 118 -0.14 -15.36 4.17
N GLY A 119 0.90 -14.55 3.94
CA GLY A 119 1.61 -13.87 5.00
C GLY A 119 0.75 -12.76 5.62
N GLU A 120 1.00 -12.47 6.89
CA GLU A 120 0.40 -11.35 7.60
C GLU A 120 1.25 -10.10 7.42
N LEU A 121 0.63 -8.99 7.00
CA LEU A 121 1.28 -7.70 6.90
C LEU A 121 1.13 -6.94 8.23
N ARG A 122 2.24 -6.67 8.93
CA ARG A 122 2.22 -5.98 10.24
C ARG A 122 2.50 -4.49 10.11
N THR A 123 3.21 -4.08 9.06
CA THR A 123 3.60 -2.67 8.83
C THR A 123 2.87 -2.06 7.64
N LEU A 124 1.88 -1.20 7.90
CA LEU A 124 0.98 -0.70 6.85
C LEU A 124 1.36 0.69 6.31
N GLU A 125 1.99 1.54 7.12
CA GLU A 125 2.25 2.94 6.77
C GLU A 125 3.08 3.13 5.47
N PRO A 126 4.20 2.42 5.25
CA PRO A 126 4.97 2.55 4.01
C PRO A 126 4.17 2.16 2.76
N VAL A 127 3.35 1.11 2.89
CA VAL A 127 2.48 0.60 1.82
C VAL A 127 1.41 1.63 1.46
N ILE A 128 0.82 2.30 2.46
CA ILE A 128 -0.15 3.38 2.26
C ILE A 128 0.50 4.58 1.57
N ASN A 129 1.72 4.96 2.00
CA ASN A 129 2.44 6.08 1.41
C ASN A 129 2.76 5.81 -0.07
N SER A 130 3.21 4.59 -0.39
CA SER A 130 3.38 4.12 -1.76
C SER A 130 2.08 4.19 -2.56
N LEU A 131 0.98 3.66 -2.01
CA LEU A 131 -0.33 3.71 -2.65
C LEU A 131 -0.77 5.15 -2.96
N ALA A 132 -0.62 6.06 -2.00
CA ALA A 132 -0.98 7.47 -2.15
C ALA A 132 -0.12 8.17 -3.22
N ARG A 133 1.20 7.94 -3.22
CA ARG A 133 2.09 8.48 -4.25
C ARG A 133 1.72 7.97 -5.64
N LEU A 134 1.53 6.66 -5.80
CA LEU A 134 1.12 6.06 -7.07
C LEU A 134 -0.22 6.62 -7.55
N ALA A 135 -1.20 6.77 -6.66
CA ALA A 135 -2.46 7.41 -6.97
C ALA A 135 -2.26 8.84 -7.50
N ASN A 136 -1.39 9.62 -6.87
CA ASN A 136 -1.10 10.99 -7.29
C ASN A 136 -0.31 11.08 -8.61
N LYS A 137 0.54 10.08 -8.91
CA LYS A 137 1.26 9.97 -10.18
C LYS A 137 0.34 9.61 -11.34
N PHE A 138 -0.68 8.77 -11.10
CA PHE A 138 -1.59 8.32 -12.16
C PHE A 138 -2.60 9.36 -12.60
N ARG A 139 -2.75 9.49 -13.92
CA ARG A 139 -3.70 10.40 -14.58
C ARG A 139 -4.78 9.65 -15.33
N GLU A 140 -4.48 8.45 -15.82
CA GLU A 140 -5.42 7.67 -16.61
C GLU A 140 -6.42 6.92 -15.70
N PRO A 141 -7.73 6.99 -15.98
CA PRO A 141 -8.74 6.23 -15.23
C PRO A 141 -8.47 4.72 -15.15
N SER A 142 -7.87 4.14 -16.20
CA SER A 142 -7.51 2.72 -16.23
C SER A 142 -6.36 2.36 -15.30
N GLN A 143 -5.46 3.32 -15.02
CA GLN A 143 -4.38 3.16 -14.06
C GLN A 143 -4.92 3.20 -12.62
N LEU A 144 -5.79 4.16 -12.34
CA LEU A 144 -6.45 4.29 -11.04
C LEU A 144 -7.36 3.09 -10.73
N ARG A 145 -8.05 2.54 -11.73
CA ARG A 145 -8.80 1.28 -11.58
C ARG A 145 -7.92 0.13 -11.12
N GLN A 146 -6.78 -0.08 -11.77
CA GLN A 146 -5.87 -1.16 -11.39
C GLN A 146 -5.33 -0.93 -9.97
N LEU A 147 -4.99 0.31 -9.61
CA LEU A 147 -4.56 0.64 -8.25
C LEU A 147 -5.67 0.41 -7.21
N TYR A 148 -6.93 0.70 -7.56
CA TYR A 148 -8.10 0.39 -6.76
C TYR A 148 -8.21 -1.12 -6.52
N GLU A 149 -8.13 -1.93 -7.58
CA GLU A 149 -8.21 -3.39 -7.51
C GLU A 149 -7.11 -3.98 -6.59
N LEU A 150 -5.88 -3.48 -6.68
CA LEU A 150 -4.78 -3.87 -5.79
C LEU A 150 -5.02 -3.45 -4.33
N SER A 151 -5.52 -2.22 -4.11
CA SER A 151 -5.85 -1.77 -2.74
C SER A 151 -6.97 -2.60 -2.11
N MET A 152 -7.94 -3.05 -2.92
CA MET A 152 -9.03 -3.92 -2.47
C MET A 152 -8.50 -5.30 -2.06
N GLU A 153 -7.50 -5.82 -2.77
CA GLU A 153 -6.82 -7.06 -2.40
C GLU A 153 -6.18 -6.96 -1.01
N LEU A 154 -5.45 -5.87 -0.74
CA LEU A 154 -4.86 -5.61 0.58
C LEU A 154 -5.93 -5.47 1.66
N ILE A 155 -6.99 -4.69 1.42
CA ILE A 155 -8.08 -4.49 2.37
C ILE A 155 -8.73 -5.83 2.74
N LYS A 156 -9.00 -6.71 1.77
CA LYS A 156 -9.58 -8.04 2.03
C LYS A 156 -8.68 -8.91 2.88
N ALA A 157 -7.36 -8.87 2.66
CA ALA A 157 -6.39 -9.63 3.43
C ALA A 157 -6.27 -9.12 4.88
N LEU A 158 -6.34 -7.80 5.08
CA LEU A 158 -6.16 -7.16 6.38
C LEU A 158 -7.43 -7.10 7.23
N GLU A 159 -8.61 -7.09 6.61
CA GLU A 159 -9.89 -6.89 7.30
C GLU A 159 -10.10 -7.83 8.51
N PRO A 160 -9.84 -9.16 8.42
CA PRO A 160 -10.03 -10.06 9.57
C PRO A 160 -9.20 -9.66 10.79
N THR A 161 -7.93 -9.31 10.59
CA THR A 161 -7.01 -8.87 11.65
C THR A 161 -7.42 -7.51 12.20
N MET A 162 -7.76 -6.56 11.32
CA MET A 162 -8.15 -5.21 11.73
C MET A 162 -9.47 -5.17 12.51
N GLN A 163 -10.42 -6.06 12.20
CA GLN A 163 -11.66 -6.19 12.98
C GLN A 163 -11.42 -6.73 14.39
N GLN A 164 -10.43 -7.64 14.57
CA GLN A 164 -10.03 -8.13 15.88
C GLN A 164 -9.29 -7.05 16.68
N GLU A 165 -8.42 -6.27 16.03
CA GLU A 165 -7.62 -5.22 16.67
C GLU A 165 -8.38 -3.92 16.95
N ARG A 166 -9.53 -3.68 16.30
CA ARG A 166 -10.39 -2.48 16.46
C ARG A 166 -10.78 -2.16 17.91
N VAL A 167 -10.66 -3.14 18.81
CA VAL A 167 -10.89 -3.02 20.26
C VAL A 167 -9.75 -2.26 20.98
N ARG A 168 -8.57 -2.11 20.37
CA ARG A 168 -7.41 -1.40 20.94
C ARG A 168 -7.11 -0.11 20.15
N LEU A 169 -7.69 0.98 20.63
CA LEU A 169 -7.53 2.33 20.08
C LEU A 169 -6.05 2.77 20.09
N GLU A 170 -5.47 2.90 18.89
CA GLU A 170 -4.30 3.72 18.46
C GLU A 170 -3.79 3.19 17.10
N LYS A 171 -3.87 1.87 16.85
CA LYS A 171 -3.49 1.21 15.59
C LYS A 171 -4.43 1.47 14.40
N ALA A 172 -5.56 2.15 14.61
CA ALA A 172 -6.58 2.34 13.58
C ALA A 172 -6.22 3.39 12.52
N GLN A 173 -5.21 4.23 12.75
CA GLN A 173 -4.91 5.37 11.86
C GLN A 173 -4.41 4.96 10.46
N PRO A 174 -3.39 4.09 10.31
CA PRO A 174 -2.99 3.62 8.98
C PRO A 174 -4.15 2.91 8.26
N TRP A 175 -4.88 2.06 8.96
CA TRP A 175 -6.04 1.37 8.40
C TRP A 175 -7.12 2.33 7.88
N SER A 176 -7.45 3.38 8.64
CA SER A 176 -8.41 4.36 8.16
C SER A 176 -7.93 5.12 6.94
N ILE A 177 -6.65 5.49 6.92
CA ILE A 177 -6.05 6.19 5.77
C ILE A 177 -6.06 5.28 4.53
N LEU A 178 -5.80 3.98 4.67
CA LEU A 178 -5.90 3.04 3.55
C LEU A 178 -7.30 3.04 2.92
N LEU A 179 -8.35 2.93 3.74
CA LEU A 179 -9.73 2.92 3.28
C LEU A 179 -10.15 4.26 2.65
N MET A 180 -9.72 5.38 3.22
CA MET A 180 -9.95 6.71 2.64
C MET A 180 -9.23 6.87 1.29
N ASN A 181 -7.96 6.47 1.21
CA ASN A 181 -7.19 6.50 -0.04
C ASN A 181 -7.84 5.63 -1.11
N GLN A 182 -8.34 4.44 -0.75
CA GLN A 182 -9.08 3.57 -1.67
C GLN A 182 -10.35 4.24 -2.21
N ALA A 183 -11.13 4.91 -1.36
CA ALA A 183 -12.30 5.68 -1.76
C ALA A 183 -11.95 6.89 -2.66
N ILE A 184 -10.84 7.58 -2.39
CA ILE A 184 -10.34 8.68 -3.23
C ILE A 184 -9.87 8.16 -4.60
N ILE A 185 -9.13 7.05 -4.64
CA ILE A 185 -8.69 6.40 -5.88
C ILE A 185 -9.90 6.01 -6.74
N ALA A 186 -10.92 5.39 -6.12
CA ALA A 186 -12.16 5.05 -6.81
C ALA A 186 -12.84 6.29 -7.40
N THR A 187 -12.96 7.37 -6.62
CA THR A 187 -13.56 8.64 -7.04
C THR A 187 -12.83 9.25 -8.24
N ARG A 188 -11.49 9.25 -8.21
CA ARG A 188 -10.63 9.75 -9.29
C ARG A 188 -10.62 8.86 -10.53
N SER A 189 -11.07 7.61 -10.42
CA SER A 189 -11.20 6.70 -11.57
C SER A 189 -12.41 7.01 -12.45
N TYR A 190 -13.31 7.90 -12.00
CA TYR A 190 -14.54 8.30 -12.67
C TYR A 190 -15.51 7.16 -13.03
N GLN A 191 -15.40 6.01 -12.36
CA GLN A 191 -16.23 4.82 -12.57
C GLN A 191 -17.24 4.67 -11.43
N PRO A 192 -18.53 5.03 -11.63
CA PRO A 192 -19.55 5.01 -10.58
C PRO A 192 -19.62 3.70 -9.80
N GLU A 193 -19.47 2.56 -10.47
CA GLU A 193 -19.55 1.24 -9.85
C GLU A 193 -18.44 1.02 -8.82
N LEU A 194 -17.20 1.45 -9.14
CA LEU A 194 -16.06 1.35 -8.21
C LEU A 194 -16.24 2.32 -7.03
N ILE A 195 -16.79 3.50 -7.30
CA ILE A 195 -17.06 4.51 -6.25
C ILE A 195 -18.08 3.97 -5.26
N GLU A 196 -19.17 3.37 -5.75
CA GLU A 196 -20.20 2.80 -4.89
C GLU A 196 -19.63 1.67 -4.01
N GLU A 197 -18.86 0.74 -4.59
CA GLU A 197 -18.23 -0.35 -3.83
C GLU A 197 -17.27 0.17 -2.75
N ALA A 198 -16.43 1.15 -3.10
CA ALA A 198 -15.50 1.79 -2.18
C ALA A 198 -16.24 2.47 -1.02
N TYR A 199 -17.29 3.23 -1.32
CA TYR A 199 -18.05 3.97 -0.32
C TYR A 199 -18.85 3.02 0.59
N GLN A 200 -19.41 1.92 0.08
CA GLN A 200 -20.02 0.88 0.91
C GLN A 200 -19.01 0.28 1.88
N THR A 201 -17.81 -0.02 1.38
CA THR A 201 -16.70 -0.55 2.18
C THR A 201 -16.29 0.44 3.27
N LEU A 202 -16.12 1.72 2.92
CA LEU A 202 -15.80 2.79 3.87
C LEU A 202 -16.88 2.94 4.95
N CYS A 203 -18.16 2.98 4.58
CA CYS A 203 -19.26 3.12 5.53
C CYS A 203 -19.35 1.93 6.50
N ARG A 204 -19.11 0.72 6.00
CA ARG A 204 -19.12 -0.51 6.79
C ARG A 204 -17.93 -0.57 7.75
N LEU A 205 -16.74 -0.18 7.29
CA LEU A 205 -15.48 -0.34 8.02
C LEU A 205 -15.02 0.91 8.78
N LEU A 206 -15.61 2.08 8.54
CA LEU A 206 -15.35 3.36 9.23
C LEU A 206 -16.64 4.21 9.37
N PRO A 207 -17.71 3.69 9.99
CA PRO A 207 -18.97 4.42 10.11
C PRO A 207 -18.82 5.77 10.82
N ASP A 208 -17.90 5.90 11.78
CA ASP A 208 -17.68 7.13 12.54
C ASP A 208 -16.93 8.22 11.75
N GLN A 209 -16.11 7.82 10.76
CA GLN A 209 -15.31 8.74 9.95
C GLN A 209 -15.98 9.07 8.61
N ALA A 210 -16.89 8.21 8.13
CA ALA A 210 -17.62 8.39 6.88
C ALA A 210 -18.34 9.75 6.74
N PRO A 211 -19.01 10.30 7.79
CA PRO A 211 -19.69 11.60 7.65
C PRO A 211 -18.77 12.75 7.27
N ASN A 212 -17.58 12.83 7.89
CA ASN A 212 -16.61 13.88 7.59
C ASN A 212 -16.00 13.67 6.21
N PHE A 213 -15.66 12.43 5.85
CA PHE A 213 -15.16 12.09 4.53
C PHE A 213 -16.09 12.56 3.39
N PHE A 214 -17.40 12.30 3.50
CA PHE A 214 -18.34 12.72 2.45
C PHE A 214 -18.58 14.23 2.42
N ARG A 215 -18.50 14.91 3.58
CA ARG A 215 -18.59 16.38 3.63
C ARG A 215 -17.44 17.02 2.86
N GLU A 216 -16.21 16.60 3.15
CA GLU A 216 -15.01 17.06 2.44
C GLU A 216 -15.06 16.68 0.95
N GLY A 217 -15.50 15.47 0.63
CA GLY A 217 -15.66 15.02 -0.75
C GLY A 217 -16.60 15.91 -1.55
N MET A 218 -17.74 16.31 -0.98
CA MET A 218 -18.70 17.19 -1.64
C MET A 218 -18.13 18.60 -1.89
N GLU A 219 -17.40 19.17 -0.93
CA GLU A 219 -16.73 20.47 -1.10
C GLU A 219 -15.70 20.44 -2.26
N GLN A 220 -15.04 19.29 -2.46
CA GLN A 220 -14.08 19.12 -3.56
C GLN A 220 -14.73 18.89 -4.94
N MET A 221 -15.96 18.36 -5.02
CA MET A 221 -16.63 18.07 -6.30
C MET A 221 -16.81 19.31 -7.18
N ASP A 222 -17.11 20.44 -6.55
CA ASP A 222 -17.29 21.73 -7.23
C ASP A 222 -15.94 22.34 -7.61
N ALA A 223 -14.96 22.29 -6.70
CA ALA A 223 -13.64 22.85 -6.92
C ALA A 223 -12.86 22.17 -8.06
N LEU A 224 -13.02 20.86 -8.23
CA LEU A 224 -12.25 20.04 -9.17
C LEU A 224 -13.00 19.70 -10.45
N ASN A 225 -14.21 20.22 -10.64
CA ASN A 225 -15.06 20.03 -11.81
C ASN A 225 -15.27 18.56 -12.24
N TYR A 226 -15.62 17.68 -11.29
CA TYR A 226 -15.86 16.25 -11.56
C TYR A 226 -17.00 16.00 -12.55
N PRO A 227 -17.03 14.88 -13.31
CA PRO A 227 -18.15 14.54 -14.17
C PRO A 227 -19.47 14.36 -13.39
N GLN A 228 -20.61 14.64 -14.03
CA GLN A 228 -21.94 14.57 -13.40
C GLN A 228 -22.24 13.22 -12.76
N GLN A 229 -21.93 12.12 -13.45
CA GLN A 229 -22.14 10.76 -12.93
C GLN A 229 -21.38 10.49 -11.61
N VAL A 230 -20.23 11.13 -11.40
CA VAL A 230 -19.46 11.00 -10.16
C VAL A 230 -20.09 11.84 -9.06
N ARG A 231 -20.51 13.07 -9.38
CA ARG A 231 -21.20 13.95 -8.43
C ARG A 231 -22.46 13.30 -7.88
N GLU A 232 -23.26 12.64 -8.73
CA GLU A 232 -24.49 11.96 -8.32
C GLU A 232 -24.23 10.87 -7.27
N VAL A 233 -23.15 10.09 -7.43
CA VAL A 233 -22.77 9.08 -6.43
C VAL A 233 -22.31 9.75 -5.14
N VAL A 234 -21.46 10.78 -5.22
CA VAL A 234 -20.94 11.48 -4.03
C VAL A 234 -22.08 12.15 -3.25
N GLU A 235 -23.00 12.83 -3.94
CA GLU A 235 -24.18 13.48 -3.36
C GLU A 235 -25.11 12.46 -2.70
N LYS A 236 -25.34 11.31 -3.33
CA LYS A 236 -26.11 10.20 -2.74
C LYS A 236 -25.53 9.78 -1.38
N TYR A 237 -24.22 9.55 -1.28
CA TYR A 237 -23.61 9.14 -0.01
C TYR A 237 -23.50 10.28 1.00
N TYR A 238 -23.27 11.51 0.54
CA TYR A 238 -23.33 12.71 1.39
C TYR A 238 -24.72 12.87 2.05
N ASN A 239 -25.81 12.68 1.30
CA ASN A 239 -27.16 12.78 1.86
C ASN A 239 -27.48 11.64 2.82
N LEU A 240 -26.95 10.43 2.59
CA LEU A 240 -27.17 9.26 3.46
C LEU A 240 -26.34 9.30 4.76
N TRP A 241 -25.12 9.85 4.71
CA TRP A 241 -24.13 9.74 5.80
C TRP A 241 -23.55 11.08 6.29
N GLY A 242 -23.51 12.11 5.44
CA GLY A 242 -22.87 13.40 5.73
C GLY A 242 -23.70 14.37 6.55
N GLN A 243 -25.02 14.18 6.60
CA GLN A 243 -25.91 15.01 7.42
C GLN A 243 -26.01 14.48 8.86
N PRO A 244 -25.95 15.36 9.89
CA PRO A 244 -26.21 14.94 11.26
C PRO A 244 -27.63 14.37 11.34
N ARG A 245 -27.77 13.13 11.81
CA ARG A 245 -29.09 12.55 12.11
C ARG A 245 -29.70 13.38 13.24
N THR A 246 -30.52 14.36 12.90
CA THR A 246 -31.43 14.98 13.87
C THR A 246 -32.38 13.89 14.33
N LEU A 247 -32.15 13.35 15.53
CA LEU A 247 -33.13 12.53 16.24
C LEU A 247 -34.38 13.41 16.43
N HIS A 248 -35.47 13.02 15.78
CA HIS A 248 -36.81 13.49 16.11
C HIS A 248 -37.38 12.66 17.26
#